data_AF-A0A7R7ZN64-F1
#
_entry.id   AF-A0A7R7ZN64-F1
#
_cell.length_a   1.000
_cell.length_b   1.000
_cell.length_c   1.000
_cell.angle_alpha   90.00
_cell.angle_beta   90.00
_cell.angle_gamma   90.00
#
_symmetry.space_group_name_H-M   'P 1'
#
loop_
_entity.id
_entity.type
_entity.pdbx_description
1 polymer ?
#
loop_
_entity_poly.entity_id
_entity_poly.type
_entity_poly.pdbx_seq_one_letter_code
_entity_poly.pdbx_strand_id
1 'polypeptide(L)'
;MELCCGIPSVTLLGEREDWEKLVKKLDRLYQLGDEPARFAQLLQPVLNNFVASFDRPESPDVLDFWSRCAHEHSMLSGLDYLTGWVTVFCFWDADGKLLYQGPIHLTSSAEFKARGSTLGYFASVPVTVDDNGKMYDTVKLAGLVGIQAQSSGVMLDSPEETGLDSIQPVLGWWMYEKRKDSAGKTVDI
;
A
#
# COMPACT_ATOMS: atom_id res chain seq x y z
N MET A 1 -23.32 -2.46 7.74
CA MET A 1 -23.42 -2.38 6.27
C MET A 1 -22.23 -3.19 5.79
N GLU A 2 -22.48 -4.44 5.40
CA GLU A 2 -21.42 -5.37 4.97
C GLU A 2 -20.87 -4.88 3.63
N LEU A 3 -19.56 -4.94 3.45
CA LEU A 3 -18.92 -4.79 2.14
C LEU A 3 -19.37 -6.00 1.29
N CYS A 4 -20.53 -5.89 0.63
CA CYS A 4 -21.19 -6.98 -0.08
C CYS A 4 -20.47 -7.45 -1.36
N CYS A 5 -19.30 -6.91 -1.70
CA CYS A 5 -18.57 -7.29 -2.90
C CYS A 5 -17.11 -7.62 -2.57
N GLY A 6 -16.74 -8.89 -2.78
CA GLY A 6 -15.34 -9.27 -2.89
C GLY A 6 -14.71 -8.67 -4.14
N ILE A 7 -13.38 -8.74 -4.24
CA ILE A 7 -12.66 -8.26 -5.41
C ILE A 7 -13.05 -9.12 -6.63
N PRO A 8 -13.71 -8.54 -7.67
CA PRO A 8 -14.27 -9.34 -8.76
C PRO A 8 -13.21 -9.95 -9.67
N SER A 9 -12.08 -9.26 -9.84
CA SER A 9 -10.89 -9.76 -10.50
C SER A 9 -9.67 -8.96 -10.06
N VAL A 10 -8.49 -9.57 -10.20
CA VAL A 10 -7.22 -8.92 -9.89
C VAL A 10 -6.27 -9.13 -11.05
N THR A 11 -5.62 -8.04 -11.47
CA THR A 11 -4.52 -8.08 -12.43
C THR A 11 -3.23 -7.76 -11.70
N LEU A 12 -2.34 -8.75 -11.56
CA LEU A 12 -0.97 -8.52 -11.12
C LEU A 12 -0.15 -8.02 -12.30
N LEU A 13 0.44 -6.82 -12.16
CA LEU A 13 1.36 -6.27 -13.15
C LEU A 13 2.76 -6.90 -13.01
N GLY A 14 3.49 -6.97 -14.13
CA GLY A 14 4.79 -7.63 -14.22
C GLY A 14 4.68 -9.13 -14.56
N GLU A 15 5.81 -9.82 -14.58
CA GLU A 15 5.87 -11.26 -14.85
C GLU A 15 6.02 -12.05 -13.56
N ARG A 16 5.66 -13.34 -13.60
CA ARG A 16 5.80 -14.28 -12.49
C ARG A 16 7.21 -14.24 -11.86
N GLU A 17 8.24 -14.20 -12.71
CA GLU A 17 9.65 -14.16 -12.32
C GLU A 17 10.02 -12.89 -11.55
N ASP A 18 9.32 -11.77 -11.80
CA ASP A 18 9.55 -10.53 -11.06
C ASP A 18 9.07 -10.65 -9.61
N TRP A 19 7.94 -11.32 -9.40
CA TRP A 19 7.42 -11.60 -8.07
C TRP A 19 8.28 -12.61 -7.32
N GLU A 20 8.84 -13.62 -7.98
CA GLU A 20 9.84 -14.51 -7.37
C GLU A 20 11.11 -13.78 -6.95
N LYS A 21 11.59 -12.82 -7.75
CA LYS A 21 12.72 -11.96 -7.37
C LYS A 21 12.39 -11.12 -6.13
N LEU A 22 11.14 -10.65 -5.98
CA LEU A 22 10.71 -9.93 -4.79
C LEU A 22 10.70 -10.83 -3.55
N VAL A 23 10.23 -12.08 -3.65
CA VAL A 23 10.33 -13.06 -2.55
C VAL A 23 11.79 -13.24 -2.13
N LYS A 24 12.71 -13.44 -3.09
CA LYS A 24 14.15 -13.59 -2.79
C LYS A 24 14.77 -12.34 -2.15
N LYS A 25 14.23 -11.14 -2.42
CA LYS A 25 14.74 -9.91 -1.77
C LYS A 25 14.43 -9.86 -0.28
N LEU A 26 13.45 -10.64 0.21
CA LEU A 26 13.16 -10.74 1.65
C LEU A 26 14.36 -11.29 2.44
N ASP A 27 15.21 -12.12 1.83
CA ASP A 27 16.43 -12.66 2.47
C ASP A 27 17.37 -11.57 2.99
N ARG A 28 17.35 -10.39 2.37
CA ARG A 28 18.14 -9.23 2.82
C ARG A 28 17.56 -8.59 4.08
N LEU A 29 16.24 -8.60 4.24
CA LEU A 29 15.59 -7.99 5.39
C LEU A 29 15.93 -8.72 6.69
N TYR A 30 16.08 -10.05 6.64
CA TYR A 30 16.55 -10.83 7.79
C TYR A 30 17.94 -10.43 8.30
N GLN A 31 18.75 -9.77 7.47
CA GLN A 31 20.10 -9.33 7.82
C GLN A 31 20.13 -7.93 8.45
N LEU A 32 19.01 -7.21 8.44
CA LEU A 32 18.92 -5.81 8.89
C LEU A 32 18.47 -5.67 10.36
N GLY A 33 18.31 -6.78 11.09
CA GLY A 33 17.91 -6.83 12.50
C GLY A 33 16.52 -7.43 12.72
N ASP A 34 16.08 -7.40 13.97
CA ASP A 34 14.86 -8.12 14.40
C ASP A 34 13.58 -7.52 13.79
N GLU A 35 13.47 -6.20 13.71
CA GLU A 35 12.26 -5.56 13.14
C GLU A 35 12.10 -5.83 11.65
N PRO A 36 13.12 -5.64 10.78
CA PRO A 36 12.98 -5.97 9.37
C PRO A 36 12.84 -7.48 9.11
N ALA A 37 13.45 -8.32 9.94
CA ALA A 37 13.25 -9.77 9.89
C ALA A 37 11.78 -10.14 10.16
N ARG A 38 11.16 -9.52 11.16
CA ARG A 38 9.74 -9.69 11.48
C ARG A 38 8.83 -9.19 10.35
N PHE A 39 9.17 -8.07 9.73
CA PHE A 39 8.46 -7.58 8.54
C PHE A 39 8.54 -8.60 7.39
N ALA A 40 9.74 -9.16 7.14
CA ALA A 40 9.95 -10.18 6.11
C ALA A 40 9.07 -11.42 6.33
N GLN A 41 8.96 -11.89 7.58
CA GLN A 41 8.10 -13.03 7.94
C GLN A 41 6.62 -12.79 7.63
N LEU A 42 6.13 -11.57 7.86
CA LEU A 42 4.76 -11.18 7.54
C LEU A 42 4.53 -11.02 6.03
N LEU A 43 5.53 -10.48 5.32
CA LEU A 43 5.43 -10.19 3.89
C LEU A 43 5.60 -11.44 3.02
N GLN A 44 6.35 -12.44 3.48
CA GLN A 44 6.60 -13.69 2.76
C GLN A 44 5.33 -14.41 2.30
N PRO A 45 4.32 -14.71 3.16
CA PRO A 45 3.11 -15.37 2.71
C PRO A 45 2.31 -14.54 1.69
N VAL A 46 2.36 -13.20 1.78
CA VAL A 46 1.70 -12.31 0.81
C VAL A 46 2.34 -12.44 -0.57
N LEU A 47 3.67 -12.30 -0.64
CA LEU A 47 4.39 -12.42 -1.92
C LEU A 47 4.33 -13.83 -2.51
N ASN A 48 4.34 -14.87 -1.66
CA ASN A 48 4.16 -16.24 -2.13
C ASN A 48 2.78 -16.46 -2.77
N ASN A 49 1.73 -15.83 -2.24
CA ASN A 49 0.40 -15.88 -2.86
C ASN A 49 0.33 -15.07 -4.17
N PHE A 50 1.12 -14.01 -4.32
CA PHE A 50 1.25 -13.32 -5.61
C PHE A 50 1.88 -14.24 -6.67
N VAL A 51 2.95 -14.96 -6.34
CA VAL A 51 3.53 -15.98 -7.24
C VAL A 51 2.50 -17.08 -7.54
N ALA A 52 1.82 -17.59 -6.51
CA ALA A 52 0.80 -18.62 -6.68
C ALA A 52 -0.39 -18.15 -7.54
N SER A 53 -0.66 -16.85 -7.61
CA SER A 53 -1.72 -16.30 -8.47
C SER A 53 -1.41 -16.45 -9.96
N PHE A 54 -0.13 -16.55 -10.34
CA PHE A 54 0.24 -16.90 -11.73
C PHE A 54 0.15 -18.40 -11.99
N ASP A 55 0.53 -19.22 -11.00
CA ASP A 55 0.62 -20.68 -11.17
C ASP A 55 -0.75 -21.37 -11.07
N ARG A 56 -1.63 -20.87 -10.20
CA ARG A 56 -2.92 -21.48 -9.84
C ARG A 56 -4.01 -20.43 -9.54
N PRO A 57 -4.35 -19.55 -10.50
CA PRO A 57 -5.24 -18.39 -10.30
C PRO A 57 -6.64 -18.76 -9.78
N GLU A 58 -7.18 -19.91 -10.20
CA GLU A 58 -8.53 -20.35 -9.82
C GLU A 58 -8.55 -21.26 -8.57
N SER A 59 -7.40 -21.49 -7.93
CA SER A 59 -7.37 -22.36 -6.76
C SER A 59 -8.10 -21.71 -5.57
N PRO A 60 -8.85 -22.50 -4.76
CA PRO A 60 -9.60 -21.96 -3.62
C PRO A 60 -8.75 -21.15 -2.65
N ASP A 61 -7.50 -21.55 -2.41
CA ASP A 61 -6.59 -20.83 -1.51
C ASP A 61 -6.20 -19.44 -2.05
N VAL A 62 -5.98 -19.32 -3.36
CA VAL A 62 -5.63 -18.03 -3.99
C VAL A 62 -6.84 -17.09 -3.99
N LEU A 63 -8.04 -17.63 -4.27
CA LEU A 63 -9.28 -16.85 -4.20
C LEU A 63 -9.58 -16.39 -2.77
N ASP A 64 -9.40 -17.25 -1.76
CA ASP A 64 -9.53 -16.90 -0.34
C ASP A 64 -8.47 -15.89 0.10
N PHE A 65 -7.24 -15.99 -0.41
CA PHE A 65 -6.22 -14.97 -0.18
C PHE A 65 -6.67 -13.60 -0.68
N TRP A 66 -7.11 -13.48 -1.94
CA TRP A 66 -7.54 -12.20 -2.50
C TRP A 66 -8.81 -11.65 -1.83
N SER A 67 -9.76 -12.51 -1.46
CA SER A 67 -10.96 -12.09 -0.73
C SER A 67 -10.63 -11.48 0.64
N ARG A 68 -9.48 -11.86 1.23
CA ARG A 68 -8.99 -11.34 2.51
C ARG A 68 -8.03 -10.15 2.41
N CYS A 69 -7.94 -9.51 1.24
CA CYS A 69 -7.08 -8.35 1.00
C CYS A 69 -7.29 -7.24 2.02
N ALA A 70 -8.53 -6.79 2.18
CA ALA A 70 -8.91 -5.70 3.05
C ALA A 70 -10.26 -6.00 3.71
N HIS A 71 -10.36 -5.70 5.00
CA HIS A 71 -11.59 -5.78 5.77
C HIS A 71 -11.72 -4.54 6.65
N GLU A 72 -12.81 -3.81 6.48
CA GLU A 72 -13.14 -2.70 7.38
C GLU A 72 -13.88 -3.24 8.61
N HIS A 73 -13.40 -2.87 9.79
CA HIS A 73 -14.09 -3.18 11.04
C HIS A 73 -14.52 -1.87 11.71
N SER A 74 -15.81 -1.54 11.57
CA SER A 74 -16.44 -0.44 12.30
C SER A 74 -16.83 -0.93 13.70
N MET A 75 -16.14 -0.48 14.75
CA MET A 75 -16.71 -0.53 16.10
C MET A 75 -17.50 0.76 16.35
N LEU A 76 -18.61 0.65 17.10
CA LEU A 76 -19.43 1.79 17.53
C LEU A 76 -18.58 2.99 18.00
N SER A 77 -19.05 4.20 17.69
CA SER A 77 -18.49 5.51 18.08
C SER A 77 -16.96 5.60 18.10
N GLY A 78 -16.35 5.60 16.90
CA GLY A 78 -15.33 6.60 16.62
C GLY A 78 -14.03 6.15 15.95
N LEU A 79 -13.82 4.88 15.62
CA LEU A 79 -12.61 4.44 14.92
C LEU A 79 -12.90 3.26 13.98
N ASP A 80 -12.77 3.51 12.68
CA ASP A 80 -12.78 2.47 11.64
C ASP A 80 -11.36 1.89 11.51
N TYR A 81 -11.23 0.57 11.63
CA TYR A 81 -9.94 -0.12 11.46
C TYR A 81 -9.91 -0.82 10.11
N LEU A 82 -8.88 -0.56 9.31
CA LEU A 82 -8.56 -1.39 8.16
C LEU A 82 -7.76 -2.62 8.66
N THR A 83 -8.25 -3.80 8.32
CA THR A 83 -7.63 -5.10 8.61
C THR A 83 -7.48 -5.88 7.29
N GLY A 84 -6.87 -7.07 7.32
CA GLY A 84 -6.55 -7.85 6.11
C GLY A 84 -5.05 -7.99 5.89
N TRP A 85 -4.61 -8.62 4.80
CA TRP A 85 -3.17 -8.74 4.52
C TRP A 85 -2.58 -7.47 3.90
N VAL A 86 -3.38 -6.57 3.31
CA VAL A 86 -2.89 -5.32 2.70
C VAL A 86 -2.17 -4.43 3.71
N THR A 87 -2.57 -4.50 4.96
CA THR A 87 -2.00 -3.69 6.03
C THR A 87 -0.60 -4.19 6.44
N VAL A 88 -0.15 -5.38 6.00
CA VAL A 88 1.24 -5.84 6.17
C VAL A 88 2.22 -4.83 5.57
N PHE A 89 1.85 -4.17 4.46
CA PHE A 89 2.66 -3.12 3.84
C PHE A 89 2.79 -1.86 4.71
N CYS A 90 2.01 -1.73 5.78
CA CYS A 90 2.05 -0.64 6.74
C CYS A 90 2.72 -1.11 8.05
N PHE A 91 3.96 -1.60 7.97
CA PHE A 91 4.67 -2.15 9.14
C PHE A 91 5.20 -1.09 10.11
N TRP A 92 5.62 0.06 9.58
CA TRP A 92 6.02 1.24 10.35
C TRP A 92 5.07 2.41 10.11
N ASP A 93 4.99 3.33 11.06
CA ASP A 93 4.33 4.62 10.92
C ASP A 93 5.24 5.65 10.20
N ALA A 94 4.73 6.88 10.03
CA ALA A 94 5.47 7.96 9.40
C ALA A 94 6.75 8.38 10.16
N ASP A 95 6.85 8.11 11.46
CA ASP A 95 8.05 8.34 12.27
C ASP A 95 9.03 7.15 12.21
N GLY A 96 8.71 6.10 11.45
CA GLY A 96 9.48 4.85 11.43
C GLY A 96 9.29 3.99 12.67
N LYS A 97 8.24 4.21 13.47
CA LYS A 97 7.93 3.40 14.65
C LYS A 97 7.05 2.21 14.26
N LEU A 98 7.25 1.08 14.93
CA LEU A 98 6.45 -0.12 14.71
C LEU A 98 4.96 0.10 14.99
N LEU A 99 4.13 -0.18 13.98
CA LEU A 99 2.68 -0.30 14.14
C LEU A 99 2.29 -1.69 14.71
N TYR A 100 3.16 -2.70 14.56
CA TYR A 100 2.93 -4.07 15.03
C TYR A 100 3.76 -4.41 16.26
N GLN A 101 3.13 -4.45 17.44
CA GLN A 101 3.81 -4.74 18.71
C GLN A 101 3.46 -6.12 19.32
N GLY A 102 2.39 -6.80 18.85
CA GLY A 102 1.94 -8.11 19.39
C GLY A 102 2.76 -9.33 18.90
N PRO A 103 2.42 -10.57 19.24
CA PRO A 103 2.99 -11.77 18.63
C PRO A 103 2.57 -11.91 17.15
N ILE A 104 3.41 -12.55 16.32
CA ILE A 104 3.13 -12.79 14.90
C ILE A 104 2.06 -13.88 14.77
N HIS A 105 0.80 -13.49 14.57
CA HIS A 105 -0.22 -14.43 14.12
C HIS A 105 -0.25 -14.46 12.58
N LEU A 106 -0.33 -15.68 12.02
CA LEU A 106 -0.55 -15.91 10.60
C LEU A 106 -1.76 -15.10 10.14
N THR A 107 -1.50 -14.03 9.38
CA THR A 107 -2.37 -13.34 8.42
C THR A 107 -3.88 -13.66 8.50
N SER A 108 -4.53 -13.29 9.62
CA SER A 108 -5.98 -12.98 9.76
C SER A 108 -6.42 -12.75 11.23
N SER A 109 -5.52 -12.36 12.14
CA SER A 109 -5.89 -12.09 13.53
C SER A 109 -6.55 -10.70 13.66
N ALA A 110 -7.65 -10.61 14.41
CA ALA A 110 -8.36 -9.36 14.76
C ALA A 110 -7.51 -8.35 15.57
N GLU A 111 -6.24 -8.68 15.83
CA GLU A 111 -5.23 -7.83 16.47
C GLU A 111 -4.48 -6.92 15.48
N PHE A 112 -4.72 -7.08 14.17
CA PHE A 112 -4.08 -6.31 13.12
C PHE A 112 -4.72 -4.93 12.96
N LYS A 113 -4.51 -4.06 13.96
CA LYS A 113 -5.11 -2.72 14.01
C LYS A 113 -4.09 -1.68 13.56
N ALA A 114 -4.13 -1.29 12.30
CA ALA A 114 -3.58 0.01 11.92
C ALA A 114 -4.49 1.08 12.54
N ARG A 115 -4.00 1.76 13.59
CA ARG A 115 -4.65 3.01 14.05
C ARG A 115 -4.59 4.00 12.89
N GLY A 116 -5.60 4.87 12.78
CA GLY A 116 -5.80 5.90 11.73
C GLY A 116 -4.65 6.90 11.58
N SER A 117 -3.48 6.37 11.26
CA SER A 117 -2.23 7.05 10.95
C SER A 117 -2.13 7.03 9.45
N THR A 118 -1.82 8.19 8.85
CA THR A 118 -1.48 8.38 7.44
C THR A 118 -0.76 7.16 6.92
N LEU A 119 -1.45 6.32 6.13
CA LEU A 119 -0.87 5.09 5.63
C LEU A 119 0.36 5.49 4.82
N GLY A 120 1.53 5.01 5.24
CA GLY A 120 2.85 5.42 4.75
C GLY A 120 3.15 4.95 3.32
N TYR A 121 2.24 5.21 2.38
CA TYR A 121 2.37 4.81 0.98
C TYR A 121 3.29 5.75 0.18
N PHE A 122 3.80 6.80 0.81
CA PHE A 122 4.76 7.72 0.23
C PHE A 122 5.80 8.13 1.25
N ALA A 123 6.97 8.51 0.74
CA ALA A 123 8.06 9.11 1.49
C ALA A 123 8.29 10.54 0.98
N SER A 124 8.68 11.44 1.88
CA SER A 124 9.09 12.79 1.54
C SER A 124 10.46 13.10 2.11
N VAL A 125 11.22 13.94 1.41
CA VAL A 125 12.55 14.39 1.84
C VAL A 125 12.71 15.87 1.50
N PRO A 126 13.22 16.71 2.43
CA PRO A 126 13.59 18.08 2.11
C PRO A 126 14.77 18.09 1.13
N VAL A 127 14.67 18.92 0.08
CA VAL A 127 15.68 19.06 -0.96
C VAL A 127 15.91 20.55 -1.21
N THR A 128 17.17 20.97 -1.19
CA THR A 128 17.55 22.29 -1.69
C THR A 128 17.90 22.20 -3.16
N VAL A 129 17.25 23.00 -4.00
CA VAL A 129 17.53 23.07 -5.44
C VAL A 129 18.29 24.34 -5.74
N ASP A 130 19.43 24.22 -6.44
CA ASP A 130 20.17 25.34 -7.01
C ASP A 130 19.89 25.43 -8.51
N ASP A 131 19.16 26.46 -8.93
CA ASP A 131 18.94 26.79 -10.34
C ASP A 131 19.74 28.05 -10.68
N ASN A 132 20.94 27.85 -11.23
CA ASN A 132 21.82 28.93 -11.69
C ASN A 132 22.10 30.00 -10.62
N GLY A 133 22.31 29.58 -9.37
CA GLY A 133 22.58 30.44 -8.21
C GLY A 133 21.33 30.90 -7.46
N LYS A 134 20.13 30.56 -7.93
CA LYS A 134 18.88 30.75 -7.19
C LYS A 134 18.54 29.50 -6.41
N MET A 135 18.61 29.61 -5.08
CA MET A 135 18.29 28.51 -4.17
C MET A 135 16.78 28.44 -3.90
N TYR A 136 16.21 27.25 -4.02
CA TYR A 136 14.83 26.94 -3.64
C TYR A 136 14.79 25.92 -2.50
N ASP A 137 13.93 26.17 -1.52
CA ASP A 137 13.62 25.23 -0.43
C ASP A 137 12.42 24.37 -0.86
N THR A 138 12.68 23.11 -1.19
CA THR A 138 11.69 22.22 -1.79
C THR A 138 11.54 20.93 -1.01
N VAL A 139 10.46 20.21 -1.27
CA VAL A 139 10.26 18.83 -0.83
C VAL A 139 10.12 17.96 -2.06
N LYS A 140 10.85 16.84 -2.06
CA LYS A 140 10.59 15.74 -2.99
C LYS A 140 9.72 14.71 -2.29
N LEU A 141 8.59 14.36 -2.89
CA LEU A 141 7.70 13.29 -2.43
C LEU A 141 7.65 12.19 -3.49
N ALA A 142 7.76 10.93 -3.07
CA ALA A 142 7.69 9.76 -3.93
C ALA A 142 6.88 8.63 -3.28
N GLY A 143 6.08 7.92 -4.06
CA GLY A 143 5.25 6.81 -3.58
C GLY A 143 3.97 6.67 -4.37
N LEU A 144 2.90 6.21 -3.72
CA LEU A 144 1.55 6.23 -4.25
C LEU A 144 1.07 7.69 -4.32
N VAL A 145 0.92 8.21 -5.53
CA VAL A 145 0.53 9.62 -5.78
C VAL A 145 -0.91 9.77 -6.26
N GLY A 146 -1.58 8.67 -6.57
CA GLY A 146 -2.98 8.68 -7.00
C GLY A 146 -3.54 7.31 -7.31
N ILE A 147 -4.78 7.31 -7.78
CA ILE A 147 -5.51 6.13 -8.25
C ILE A 147 -6.00 6.47 -9.65
N GLN A 148 -5.75 5.59 -10.62
CA GLN A 148 -6.30 5.67 -11.96
C GLN A 148 -7.53 4.78 -12.05
N ALA A 149 -8.66 5.36 -12.45
CA ALA A 149 -9.86 4.61 -12.79
C ALA A 149 -9.92 4.43 -14.33
N GLN A 150 -10.19 3.21 -14.78
CA GLN A 150 -10.27 2.84 -16.19
C GLN A 150 -11.50 1.96 -16.43
N SER A 151 -11.92 1.89 -17.68
CA SER A 151 -12.88 0.88 -18.10
C SER A 151 -12.14 -0.37 -18.57
N SER A 152 -12.57 -1.54 -18.10
CA SER A 152 -12.12 -2.84 -18.59
C SER A 152 -12.67 -3.17 -19.99
N GLY A 153 -13.64 -2.41 -20.49
CA GLY A 153 -14.40 -2.69 -21.69
C GLY A 153 -15.60 -3.61 -21.48
N VAL A 154 -15.86 -4.05 -20.24
CA VAL A 154 -17.06 -4.80 -19.87
C VAL A 154 -18.27 -3.86 -19.82
N MET A 155 -19.38 -4.29 -20.42
CA MET A 155 -20.65 -3.58 -20.33
C MET A 155 -21.21 -3.73 -18.92
N LEU A 156 -21.44 -2.60 -18.25
CA LEU A 156 -22.12 -2.58 -16.96
C LEU A 156 -23.64 -2.66 -17.18
N ASP A 157 -24.43 -2.76 -16.11
CA ASP A 157 -25.89 -2.92 -16.16
C ASP A 157 -26.65 -1.81 -16.92
N SER A 158 -25.97 -0.73 -17.31
CA SER A 158 -26.50 0.30 -18.22
C SER A 158 -25.94 0.08 -19.64
N PRO A 159 -26.79 -0.21 -20.64
CA PRO A 159 -26.38 -0.74 -21.94
C PRO A 159 -25.75 0.28 -22.92
N GLU A 160 -25.49 1.52 -22.49
CA GLU A 160 -25.08 2.60 -23.41
C GLU A 160 -23.61 3.04 -23.26
N GLU A 161 -22.93 2.76 -22.13
CA GLU A 161 -21.51 3.12 -21.94
C GLU A 161 -20.76 2.08 -21.08
N THR A 162 -19.52 1.79 -21.44
CA THR A 162 -18.60 1.03 -20.58
C THR A 162 -18.17 1.93 -19.41
N GLY A 163 -18.57 1.60 -18.19
CA GLY A 163 -18.21 2.43 -17.02
C GLY A 163 -16.79 2.20 -16.52
N LEU A 164 -16.38 3.02 -15.54
CA LEU A 164 -15.10 2.90 -14.84
C LEU A 164 -15.23 1.82 -13.76
N ASP A 165 -14.77 0.62 -14.08
CA ASP A 165 -14.91 -0.60 -13.25
C ASP A 165 -13.57 -1.14 -12.75
N SER A 166 -12.47 -0.55 -13.20
CA SER A 166 -11.11 -0.96 -12.87
C SER A 166 -10.39 0.19 -12.18
N ILE A 167 -9.70 -0.11 -11.07
CA ILE A 167 -8.85 0.85 -10.36
C ILE A 167 -7.42 0.34 -10.29
N GLN A 168 -6.46 1.25 -10.48
CA GLN A 168 -5.04 0.95 -10.41
C GLN A 168 -4.31 2.00 -9.54
N PRO A 169 -3.47 1.59 -8.59
CA PRO A 169 -2.59 2.51 -7.88
C PRO A 169 -1.55 3.14 -8.83
N VAL A 170 -1.35 4.45 -8.72
CA VAL A 170 -0.34 5.19 -9.49
C VAL A 170 0.85 5.51 -8.62
N LEU A 171 2.01 4.96 -8.98
CA LEU A 171 3.29 5.31 -8.39
C LEU A 171 3.91 6.50 -9.13
N GLY A 172 4.46 7.44 -8.39
CA GLY A 172 5.07 8.62 -8.97
C GLY A 172 5.90 9.41 -7.97
N TRP A 173 6.40 10.55 -8.44
CA TRP A 173 7.09 11.51 -7.61
C TRP A 173 6.85 12.92 -8.13
N TRP A 174 6.89 13.89 -7.23
CA TRP A 174 6.77 15.31 -7.51
C TRP A 174 7.65 16.11 -6.54
N MET A 175 7.97 17.33 -6.95
CA MET A 175 8.71 18.28 -6.13
C MET A 175 7.91 19.56 -6.03
N TYR A 176 7.79 20.11 -4.82
CA TYR A 176 7.11 21.37 -4.58
C TYR A 176 7.95 22.29 -3.70
N GLU A 177 7.86 23.59 -3.95
CA GLU A 177 8.48 24.62 -3.12
C GLU A 177 7.67 24.79 -1.84
N LYS A 178 8.36 24.86 -0.69
CA LYS A 178 7.70 25.10 0.59
C LYS A 178 7.21 26.54 0.65
N ARG A 179 5.95 26.74 1.07
CA ARG A 179 5.47 28.11 1.32
C ARG A 179 6.17 28.68 2.55
N LYS A 180 6.68 29.89 2.40
CA LYS A 180 7.12 30.71 3.54
C LYS A 180 5.92 31.50 4.05
N ASP A 181 5.69 31.47 5.35
CA ASP A 181 4.69 32.33 5.99
C ASP A 181 5.12 33.81 5.97
N SER A 182 4.23 34.70 6.40
CA SER A 182 4.47 36.15 6.48
C SER A 182 5.67 36.55 7.36
N ALA A 183 6.18 35.62 8.18
CA ALA A 183 7.33 35.80 9.05
C ALA A 183 8.60 35.09 8.50
N GLY A 184 8.52 34.52 7.30
CA GLY A 184 9.63 33.82 6.63
C GLY A 184 9.90 32.40 7.14
N LYS A 185 9.03 31.83 7.98
CA LYS A 185 9.13 30.43 8.42
C LYS A 185 8.56 29.49 7.38
N THR A 186 9.28 28.39 7.18
CA THR A 186 8.89 27.28 6.33
C THR A 186 7.70 26.54 6.94
N VAL A 187 6.61 26.39 6.18
CA VAL A 187 5.41 25.62 6.57
C VAL A 187 5.30 24.39 5.68
N ASP A 188 5.29 23.21 6.29
CA ASP A 188 4.96 21.96 5.59
C ASP A 188 3.42 21.84 5.45
N ILE A 189 2.96 21.33 4.31
CA ILE A 189 1.54 21.18 3.97
C ILE A 189 0.93 20.01 4.76
#